data_AF-A0A932NRD3-F1
#
_entry.id   AF-A0A932NRD3-F1
#
_cell.length_a   1.000
_cell.length_b   1.000
_cell.length_c   1.000
_cell.angle_alpha   90.00
_cell.angle_beta   90.00
_cell.angle_gamma   90.00
#
_symmetry.space_group_name_H-M   'P 1'
#
loop_
_entity.id
_entity.type
_entity.pdbx_description
1 polymer ?
#
loop_
_entity_poly.entity_id
_entity_poly.type
_entity_poly.pdbx_seq_one_letter_code
_entity_poly.pdbx_strand_id
1 'polypeptide(L)'
;MPGVLLDVEHVRHYPYDELASHILGYIGEINEEQLQEARGDGYRMGDYVGQAGVEKAHERALRGTKGARELEVDAAGRELRLLQQRDPASGLNVVLTL
;
A
#
# COMPACT_ATOMS: atom_id res chain seq x y z
N MET A 1 -5.51 16.97 24.67
CA MET A 1 -6.40 17.16 23.51
C MET A 1 -6.79 15.77 23.02
N PRO A 2 -8.05 15.32 23.22
CA PRO A 2 -8.51 14.06 22.63
C PRO A 2 -8.93 14.32 21.18
N GLY A 3 -8.44 13.53 20.22
CA GLY A 3 -8.83 13.64 18.81
C GLY A 3 -7.72 13.51 17.76
N VAL A 4 -6.49 13.18 18.15
CA VAL A 4 -5.40 12.89 17.18
C VAL A 4 -5.27 11.38 17.04
N LEU A 5 -5.55 10.88 15.85
CA LEU A 5 -5.29 9.49 15.44
C LEU A 5 -3.97 9.48 14.65
N LEU A 6 -3.03 8.62 15.05
CA LEU A 6 -1.78 8.42 14.33
C LEU A 6 -1.96 7.24 13.37
N ASP A 7 -2.01 7.53 12.08
CA ASP A 7 -1.94 6.50 11.03
C ASP A 7 -0.52 6.47 10.44
N VAL A 8 0.03 5.27 10.29
CA VAL A 8 1.41 5.08 9.79
C VAL A 8 1.29 4.57 8.36
N GLU A 9 1.45 5.48 7.40
CA GLU A 9 1.50 5.13 5.98
C GLU A 9 2.94 4.97 5.50
N HIS A 10 3.19 3.94 4.69
CA HIS A 10 4.49 3.71 4.09
C HIS A 10 4.62 4.55 2.81
N VAL A 11 5.52 5.53 2.82
CA VAL A 11 5.83 6.36 1.65
C VAL A 11 7.05 5.78 0.92
N ARG A 12 6.97 5.70 -0.41
CA ARG A 12 8.06 5.20 -1.26
C ARG A 12 9.12 6.29 -1.45
N HIS A 13 10.39 5.92 -1.27
CA HIS A 13 11.53 6.82 -1.42
C HIS A 13 12.49 6.29 -2.50
N TYR A 14 12.78 7.10 -3.51
CA TYR A 14 13.68 6.78 -4.61
C TYR A 14 14.99 7.55 -4.44
N PRO A 15 16.01 6.97 -3.78
CA PRO A 15 17.19 7.73 -3.31
C PRO A 15 18.09 8.28 -4.42
N TYR A 16 17.89 7.84 -5.67
CA TYR A 16 18.68 8.28 -6.82
C TYR A 16 17.85 9.11 -7.82
N ASP A 17 16.65 9.55 -7.44
CA ASP A 17 15.71 10.36 -8.23
C ASP A 17 15.62 9.94 -9.71
N GLU A 18 16.34 10.63 -10.60
CA GLU A 18 16.29 10.41 -12.04
C GLU A 18 17.13 9.22 -12.53
N LEU A 19 18.11 8.76 -11.74
CA LEU A 19 18.99 7.67 -12.14
C LEU A 19 18.17 6.38 -12.23
N ALA A 20 18.12 5.80 -13.43
CA ALA A 20 17.36 4.58 -13.73
C ALA A 20 15.84 4.68 -13.50
N SER A 21 15.25 5.88 -13.49
CA SER A 21 13.80 6.10 -13.32
C SER A 21 12.93 5.30 -14.31
N HIS A 22 13.38 5.14 -15.55
CA HIS A 22 12.70 4.31 -16.55
C HIS A 22 12.76 2.81 -16.23
N ILE A 23 13.83 2.35 -15.57
CA ILE A 23 14.04 0.95 -15.22
C ILE A 23 13.31 0.63 -13.92
N LEU A 24 13.50 1.44 -12.88
CA LEU A 24 12.84 1.27 -11.58
C LEU A 24 11.33 1.53 -11.69
N GLY A 25 10.95 2.57 -12.42
CA GLY A 25 9.58 3.04 -12.49
C GLY A 25 9.16 3.79 -11.22
N TYR A 26 7.84 3.88 -11.03
CA TYR A 26 7.24 4.60 -9.92
C TYR A 26 5.90 3.95 -9.53
N ILE A 27 5.40 4.30 -8.34
CA ILE A 27 4.05 3.95 -7.88
C ILE A 27 3.08 5.11 -8.10
N GLY A 28 1.79 4.80 -8.27
CA GLY A 28 0.72 5.79 -8.38
C GLY A 28 -0.62 5.18 -7.97
N GLU A 29 -1.62 6.02 -7.72
CA GLU A 29 -2.97 5.56 -7.36
C GLU A 29 -3.54 4.63 -8.43
N ILE A 30 -4.18 3.55 -7.98
CA ILE A 30 -4.80 2.55 -8.84
C ILE A 30 -5.97 3.19 -9.61
N ASN A 31 -5.98 3.03 -10.93
CA ASN A 31 -7.09 3.49 -11.75
C ASN A 31 -8.19 2.41 -11.85
N GLU A 32 -9.33 2.77 -12.43
CA GLU A 32 -10.47 1.85 -12.53
C GLU A 32 -10.12 0.59 -13.33
N GLU A 33 -9.42 0.73 -14.46
CA GLU A 33 -9.01 -0.40 -15.32
C GLU A 33 -8.10 -1.38 -14.57
N GLN A 34 -7.08 -0.88 -13.89
CA GLN A 34 -6.17 -1.66 -13.05
C GLN A 34 -6.90 -2.34 -11.90
N LEU A 35 -7.89 -1.67 -11.29
CA LEU A 35 -8.71 -2.27 -10.25
C LEU A 35 -9.58 -3.41 -10.80
N GLN A 36 -10.08 -3.28 -12.04
CA GLN A 36 -10.80 -4.36 -12.71
C GLN A 36 -9.87 -5.55 -13.00
N GLU A 37 -8.65 -5.30 -13.48
CA GLU A 37 -7.65 -6.33 -13.77
C GLU A 37 -7.16 -7.04 -12.51
N ALA A 38 -7.00 -6.30 -11.41
CA ALA A 38 -6.54 -6.82 -10.13
C ALA A 38 -7.69 -7.29 -9.21
N ARG A 39 -8.87 -7.57 -9.79
CA ARG A 39 -10.01 -8.14 -9.06
C ARG A 39 -9.59 -9.43 -8.36
N GLY A 40 -9.80 -9.48 -7.04
CA GLY A 40 -9.42 -10.63 -6.20
C GLY A 40 -8.07 -10.50 -5.52
N ASP A 41 -7.21 -9.56 -5.94
CA ASP A 41 -5.93 -9.28 -5.29
C ASP A 41 -6.09 -8.37 -4.06
N GLY A 42 -7.32 -8.00 -3.70
CA GLY A 42 -7.63 -7.22 -2.49
C GLY A 42 -7.27 -5.74 -2.56
N TYR A 43 -7.14 -5.19 -3.78
CA TYR A 43 -7.02 -3.74 -3.98
C TYR A 43 -8.34 -3.02 -3.74
N ARG A 44 -8.23 -1.76 -3.34
CA ARG A 44 -9.34 -0.81 -3.21
C ARG A 44 -8.98 0.48 -3.94
N MET A 45 -9.99 1.27 -4.32
CA MET A 45 -9.74 2.64 -4.79
C MET A 45 -8.97 3.43 -3.73
N GLY A 46 -8.02 4.26 -4.17
CA GLY A 46 -7.08 4.95 -3.28
C GLY A 46 -5.78 4.18 -2.99
N ASP A 47 -5.69 2.91 -3.40
CA ASP A 47 -4.45 2.14 -3.23
C ASP A 47 -3.38 2.57 -4.22
N TYR A 48 -2.12 2.55 -3.80
CA TYR A 48 -0.98 2.77 -4.68
C TYR A 48 -0.52 1.46 -5.29
N VAL A 49 -0.21 1.47 -6.59
CA VAL A 49 0.32 0.36 -7.38
C VAL A 49 1.48 0.81 -8.25
N GLY A 50 2.40 -0.11 -8.57
CA GLY A 50 3.47 0.10 -9.54
C GLY A 50 2.91 0.43 -10.92
N GLN A 51 3.25 1.61 -11.43
CA GLN A 51 2.77 2.12 -12.72
C GLN A 51 3.74 1.80 -13.87
N ALA A 52 5.05 1.71 -13.58
CA ALA A 52 6.08 1.46 -14.59
C ALA A 52 7.25 0.64 -14.03
N GLY A 53 8.15 0.22 -14.93
CA GLY A 53 9.44 -0.39 -14.59
C GLY A 53 9.34 -1.65 -13.73
N VAL A 54 10.32 -1.80 -12.85
CA VAL A 54 10.40 -2.87 -11.84
C VAL A 54 9.23 -2.83 -10.87
N GLU A 55 8.76 -1.64 -10.46
CA GLU A 55 7.62 -1.50 -9.54
C GLU A 55 6.37 -2.19 -10.13
N LYS A 56 6.03 -1.93 -11.40
CA LYS A 56 4.90 -2.61 -12.07
C LYS A 56 5.17 -4.11 -12.30
N ALA A 57 6.37 -4.46 -12.76
CA ALA A 57 6.70 -5.83 -13.13
C ALA A 57 6.71 -6.79 -11.91
N HIS A 58 7.09 -6.27 -10.74
CA HIS A 58 7.20 -7.05 -9.50
C HIS A 58 6.18 -6.63 -8.43
N GLU A 59 5.12 -5.91 -8.80
CA GLU A 59 4.06 -5.43 -7.90
C GLU A 59 3.58 -6.52 -6.93
N ARG A 60 3.27 -7.72 -7.44
CA ARG A 60 2.79 -8.85 -6.62
C ARG A 60 3.79 -9.28 -5.54
N ALA A 61 5.08 -9.17 -5.81
CA ALA A 61 6.13 -9.47 -4.83
C ALA A 61 6.34 -8.29 -3.87
N LEU A 62 6.30 -7.05 -4.38
CA LEU A 62 6.64 -5.83 -3.65
C LEU A 62 5.53 -5.32 -2.72
N ARG A 63 4.25 -5.55 -3.06
CA ARG A 63 3.09 -5.01 -2.34
C ARG A 63 2.90 -5.57 -0.93
N GLY A 64 3.26 -6.83 -0.72
CA GLY A 64 2.93 -7.54 0.53
C GLY A 64 1.42 -7.71 0.73
N THR A 65 0.99 -7.84 1.98
CA THR A 65 -0.43 -7.99 2.33
C THR A 65 -0.89 -6.92 3.30
N LYS A 66 -2.05 -6.32 3.02
CA LYS A 66 -2.64 -5.30 3.88
C LYS A 66 -3.11 -5.90 5.20
N GLY A 67 -2.79 -5.22 6.28
CA GLY A 67 -3.43 -5.46 7.57
C GLY A 67 -4.90 -5.01 7.56
N ALA A 68 -5.61 -5.32 8.64
CA ALA A 68 -6.96 -4.83 8.88
C ALA A 68 -7.17 -4.67 10.39
N ARG A 69 -7.93 -3.66 10.81
CA ARG A 69 -8.37 -3.50 12.19
C ARG A 69 -9.87 -3.27 12.20
N GLU A 70 -10.58 -4.06 12.99
CA GLU A 70 -11.99 -3.88 13.28
C GLU A 70 -12.13 -3.23 14.64
N LEU A 71 -12.66 -2.00 14.65
CA LEU A 71 -12.82 -1.18 15.84
C LEU A 71 -14.31 -1.04 16.15
N GLU A 72 -14.67 -1.32 17.39
CA GLU A 72 -15.97 -0.98 17.96
C GLU A 72 -15.94 0.53 18.29
N VAL A 73 -16.82 1.30 17.65
CA VAL A 73 -16.92 2.75 17.85
C VAL A 73 -18.25 3.13 18.49
N ASP A 74 -18.26 4.17 19.32
CA ASP A 74 -19.50 4.73 19.85
C ASP A 74 -20.25 5.59 18.81
N ALA A 75 -21.46 6.05 19.15
CA ALA A 75 -22.27 6.90 18.26
C ALA A 75 -21.61 8.25 17.90
N ALA A 76 -20.55 8.65 18.61
CA ALA A 76 -19.74 9.84 18.33
C ALA A 76 -18.45 9.50 17.55
N GLY A 77 -18.26 8.24 17.14
CA GLY A 77 -17.10 7.77 16.38
C GLY A 77 -15.84 7.55 17.22
N ARG A 78 -15.95 7.54 18.57
CA ARG A 78 -14.80 7.28 19.44
C ARG A 78 -14.52 5.80 19.52
N GLU A 79 -13.26 5.43 19.35
CA GLU A 79 -12.79 4.04 19.47
C GLU A 79 -13.01 3.53 20.91
N LEU A 80 -13.88 2.54 21.07
CA LEU A 80 -14.16 1.89 22.34
C LEU A 80 -13.30 0.65 22.54
N ARG A 81 -13.13 -0.16 21.49
CA ARG A 81 -12.43 -1.44 21.59
C ARG A 81 -11.96 -1.97 20.24
N LEU A 82 -10.79 -2.62 20.22
CA LEU A 82 -10.35 -3.43 19.08
C LEU A 82 -10.98 -4.82 19.15
N LEU A 83 -11.78 -5.16 18.14
CA LEU A 83 -12.45 -6.46 18.02
C LEU A 83 -11.54 -7.49 17.35
N GLN A 84 -10.91 -7.09 16.25
CA GLN A 84 -10.05 -7.96 15.46
C GLN A 84 -8.92 -7.15 14.82
N GLN A 85 -7.72 -7.72 14.81
CA GLN A 85 -6.58 -7.16 14.11
C GLN A 85 -5.93 -8.25 13.26
N ARG A 86 -5.66 -7.91 12.00
CA ARG A 86 -4.80 -8.65 11.10
C ARG A 86 -3.60 -7.79 10.82
N ASP A 87 -2.41 -8.27 11.17
CA ASP A 87 -1.19 -7.53 10.91
C ASP A 87 -0.86 -7.51 9.41
N PRO A 88 -0.32 -6.40 8.90
CA PRO A 88 0.20 -6.36 7.54
C PRO A 88 1.45 -7.24 7.42
N ALA A 89 1.66 -7.84 6.25
CA ALA A 89 2.93 -8.45 5.90
C ALA A 89 3.66 -7.57 4.88
N SER A 90 4.94 -7.30 5.14
CA SER A 90 5.78 -6.59 4.17
C SER A 90 5.92 -7.40 2.88
N GLY A 91 6.02 -6.70 1.76
CA GLY A 91 6.43 -7.31 0.50
C GLY A 91 7.85 -7.86 0.55
N LEU A 92 8.20 -8.60 -0.49
CA LEU A 92 9.53 -9.14 -0.70
C LEU A 92 10.48 -8.05 -1.20
N ASN A 93 11.76 -8.22 -0.90
CA ASN A 93 12.82 -7.41 -1.48
C ASN A 93 13.17 -7.92 -2.88
N VAL A 94 13.32 -7.00 -3.83
CA VAL A 94 13.80 -7.30 -5.19
C VAL A 94 15.24 -6.82 -5.31
N VAL A 95 16.15 -7.71 -5.68
CA VAL A 95 17.57 -7.38 -5.93
C VAL A 95 17.78 -7.34 -7.44
N LEU A 96 18.22 -6.19 -7.94
CA LEU A 96 18.50 -5.97 -9.37
C LEU A 96 19.97 -6.19 -9.67
N THR A 97 20.28 -6.55 -10.91
CA THR A 97 21.66 -6.76 -11.40
C THR A 97 22.33 -5.48 -11.91
N LEU A 98 21.74 -4.30 -11.64
CA LEU A 98 22.22 -2.99 -12.11
C LEU A 98 23.58 -2.62 -11.52
#